data_AF-A0A182MLH4-F1
#
_entry.id   AF-A0A182MLH4-F1
#
_cell.length_a   1.000
_cell.length_b   1.000
_cell.length_c   1.000
_cell.angle_alpha   90.00
_cell.angle_beta   90.00
_cell.angle_gamma   90.00
#
_symmetry.space_group_name_H-M   'P 1'
#
loop_
_entity.id
_entity.type
_entity.pdbx_description
1 polymer ?
#
loop_
_entity_poly.entity_id
_entity_poly.type
_entity_poly.pdbx_seq_one_letter_code
_entity_poly.pdbx_strand_id
1 'polypeptide(L)'
;MFCAGKRDGVGACNGDSGGGMFFNYDGTWYIRGLVSFTKPREDAHICDTKEYTVFTDVAKYLKWIEQHMRGAVAQKNAAENYNNLKIGTSIRLGDYDLGNTTDCAEVDGQRVCSPPVQTLEIESVIRHKNYSRKFFLNNIALIRLRDRADTSRSNVKPICLPVTNELRNKMLPIKYKLQGQTHYFSLLGLKE
;
A
#
# COMPACT_ATOMS: atom_id res chain seq x y z
N MET A 1 -15.38 -1.55 1.30
CA MET A 1 -14.65 -2.44 0.37
C MET A 1 -15.31 -2.37 -0.99
N PHE A 2 -14.62 -2.79 -2.03
CA PHE A 2 -15.14 -3.03 -3.38
C PHE A 2 -14.40 -4.20 -4.02
N CYS A 3 -14.96 -4.78 -5.09
CA CYS A 3 -14.35 -5.89 -5.82
C CYS A 3 -13.89 -5.42 -7.20
N ALA A 4 -12.76 -5.94 -7.67
CA ALA A 4 -12.31 -5.73 -9.05
C ALA A 4 -11.53 -6.96 -9.55
N GLY A 5 -11.54 -7.17 -10.86
CA GLY A 5 -10.88 -8.30 -11.51
C GLY A 5 -11.57 -8.67 -12.82
N LYS A 6 -10.80 -9.01 -13.85
CA LYS A 6 -11.34 -9.52 -15.12
C LYS A 6 -11.70 -11.00 -15.06
N ARG A 7 -11.23 -11.71 -14.03
CA ARG A 7 -11.46 -13.16 -13.83
C ARG A 7 -10.89 -14.02 -14.97
N ASP A 8 -9.91 -13.48 -15.68
CA ASP A 8 -9.21 -14.09 -16.82
C ASP A 8 -7.87 -14.72 -16.41
N GLY A 9 -7.64 -14.90 -15.10
CA GLY A 9 -6.40 -15.43 -14.55
C GLY A 9 -5.41 -14.37 -14.07
N VAL A 10 -5.72 -13.08 -14.25
CA VAL A 10 -4.94 -11.96 -13.72
C VAL A 10 -5.64 -11.36 -12.50
N GLY A 11 -5.00 -11.43 -11.33
CA GLY A 11 -5.52 -10.89 -10.08
C GLY A 11 -4.46 -10.88 -8.98
N ALA A 12 -4.80 -10.32 -7.81
CA ALA A 12 -3.94 -10.41 -6.64
C ALA A 12 -3.87 -11.84 -6.11
N CYS A 13 -2.77 -12.18 -5.45
CA CYS A 13 -2.56 -13.49 -4.84
C CYS A 13 -2.03 -13.39 -3.41
N ASN A 14 -1.74 -14.57 -2.84
CA ASN A 14 -1.11 -14.71 -1.53
C ASN A 14 0.18 -13.87 -1.50
N GLY A 15 0.29 -12.97 -0.51
CA GLY A 15 1.42 -12.04 -0.38
C GLY A 15 1.13 -10.62 -0.88
N ASP A 16 0.07 -10.41 -1.68
CA ASP A 16 -0.25 -9.08 -2.22
C ASP A 16 -1.11 -8.22 -1.27
N SER A 17 -1.58 -8.76 -0.14
CA SER A 17 -2.38 -8.02 0.84
C SER A 17 -1.65 -6.77 1.33
N GLY A 18 -2.31 -5.62 1.28
CA GLY A 18 -1.72 -4.30 1.52
C GLY A 18 -1.12 -3.63 0.28
N GLY A 19 -1.02 -4.37 -0.83
CA GLY A 19 -0.70 -3.86 -2.15
C GLY A 19 -1.73 -2.85 -2.66
N GLY A 20 -1.29 -1.91 -3.49
CA GLY A 20 -2.11 -0.77 -3.90
C GLY A 20 -2.77 -0.99 -5.25
N MET A 21 -4.01 -0.54 -5.37
CA MET A 21 -4.70 -0.35 -6.65
C MET A 21 -4.72 1.13 -6.99
N PHE A 22 -4.14 1.49 -8.13
CA PHE A 22 -3.93 2.88 -8.53
C PHE A 22 -4.67 3.21 -9.83
N PHE A 23 -5.08 4.47 -9.94
CA PHE A 23 -5.59 5.06 -11.17
C PHE A 23 -4.82 6.34 -11.50
N ASN A 24 -4.66 6.62 -12.79
CA ASN A 24 -4.10 7.88 -13.25
C ASN A 24 -5.24 8.87 -13.50
N TYR A 25 -5.09 10.09 -12.99
CA TYR A 25 -5.97 11.21 -13.26
C TYR A 25 -5.09 12.43 -13.51
N ASP A 26 -5.23 13.03 -14.70
CA ASP A 26 -4.48 14.21 -15.12
C ASP A 26 -2.95 14.06 -14.92
N GLY A 27 -2.40 12.93 -15.38
CA GLY A 27 -0.97 12.62 -15.24
C GLY A 27 -0.54 12.18 -13.84
N THR A 28 -1.38 12.34 -12.82
CA THR A 28 -1.07 12.02 -11.43
C THR A 28 -1.66 10.67 -11.02
N TRP A 29 -0.88 9.87 -10.28
CA TRP A 29 -1.33 8.56 -9.78
C TRP A 29 -1.92 8.69 -8.38
N TYR A 30 -3.14 8.15 -8.23
CA TYR A 30 -3.87 8.13 -6.98
C TYR A 30 -4.15 6.70 -6.56
N ILE A 31 -4.01 6.43 -5.27
CA ILE A 31 -4.42 5.15 -4.69
C ILE A 31 -5.93 5.15 -4.45
N ARG A 32 -6.58 4.05 -4.83
CA ARG A 32 -8.00 3.83 -4.57
C ARG A 32 -8.26 2.65 -3.67
N GLY A 33 -7.57 1.54 -3.94
CA GLY A 33 -7.77 0.27 -3.26
C GLY A 33 -6.52 -0.18 -2.55
N LEU A 34 -6.70 -0.87 -1.42
CA LEU A 34 -5.67 -1.74 -0.85
C LEU A 34 -6.15 -3.17 -1.01
N VAL A 35 -5.35 -4.06 -1.58
CA VAL A 35 -5.66 -5.49 -1.66
C VAL A 35 -5.92 -5.99 -0.24
N SER A 36 -7.10 -6.55 0.01
CA SER A 36 -7.48 -7.04 1.32
C SER A 36 -7.43 -8.57 1.35
N PHE A 37 -8.30 -9.21 0.57
CA PHE A 37 -8.36 -10.66 0.48
C PHE A 37 -8.84 -11.12 -0.90
N THR A 38 -8.57 -12.39 -1.19
CA THR A 38 -9.01 -13.10 -2.39
C THR A 38 -9.68 -14.41 -1.96
N LYS A 39 -10.55 -14.95 -2.81
CA LYS A 39 -11.08 -16.29 -2.59
C LYS A 39 -9.95 -17.31 -2.84
N PRO A 40 -9.68 -18.26 -1.94
CA PRO A 40 -8.78 -19.36 -2.22
C PRO A 40 -9.44 -20.36 -3.17
N ARG A 41 -8.63 -21.12 -3.91
CA ARG A 41 -9.11 -22.26 -4.69
C ARG A 41 -9.66 -23.34 -3.77
N GLU A 42 -10.55 -24.17 -4.32
CA GLU A 42 -11.13 -25.31 -3.57
C GLU A 42 -10.10 -26.41 -3.29
N ASP A 43 -9.13 -26.57 -4.18
CA ASP A 43 -8.14 -27.66 -4.14
C ASP A 43 -6.82 -27.28 -3.44
N ALA A 44 -6.60 -25.99 -3.15
CA ALA A 44 -5.38 -25.51 -2.52
C ALA A 44 -5.60 -24.17 -1.79
N HIS A 45 -4.83 -23.94 -0.73
CA HIS A 45 -4.81 -22.65 0.00
C HIS A 45 -4.07 -21.52 -0.75
N ILE A 46 -4.24 -21.47 -2.08
CA ILE A 46 -3.71 -20.44 -2.97
C ILE A 46 -4.87 -19.65 -3.58
N CYS A 47 -4.64 -18.38 -3.89
CA CYS A 47 -5.62 -17.52 -4.53
C CYS A 47 -6.24 -18.15 -5.79
N ASP A 48 -7.50 -17.87 -6.03
CA ASP A 48 -8.15 -18.13 -7.32
C ASP A 48 -8.16 -16.84 -8.15
N THR A 49 -7.25 -16.73 -9.13
CA THR A 49 -7.16 -15.56 -10.01
C THR A 49 -8.30 -15.47 -11.04
N LYS A 50 -9.21 -16.47 -11.07
CA LYS A 50 -10.48 -16.40 -11.79
C LYS A 50 -11.62 -15.84 -10.92
N GLU A 51 -11.33 -15.46 -9.69
CA GLU A 51 -12.28 -14.78 -8.80
C GLU A 51 -11.90 -13.31 -8.61
N TYR A 52 -12.84 -12.52 -8.05
CA TYR A 52 -12.56 -11.11 -7.79
C TYR A 52 -11.56 -10.92 -6.64
N THR A 53 -10.69 -9.92 -6.80
CA THR A 53 -9.91 -9.39 -5.69
C THR A 53 -10.77 -8.39 -4.90
N VAL A 54 -10.75 -8.50 -3.57
CA VAL A 54 -11.47 -7.57 -2.69
C VAL A 54 -10.52 -6.52 -2.15
N PHE A 55 -10.88 -5.26 -2.33
CA PHE A 55 -10.09 -4.11 -1.93
C PHE A 55 -10.75 -3.35 -0.77
N THR A 56 -9.92 -2.87 0.17
CA THR A 56 -10.30 -1.79 1.08
C THR A 56 -10.37 -0.49 0.30
N ASP A 57 -11.48 0.25 0.44
CA ASP A 57 -11.70 1.51 -0.29
C ASP A 57 -11.07 2.69 0.44
N VAL A 58 -9.89 3.13 -0.01
CA VAL A 58 -9.11 4.19 0.65
C VAL A 58 -9.92 5.49 0.76
N ALA A 59 -10.76 5.81 -0.23
CA ALA A 59 -11.56 7.02 -0.23
C ALA A 59 -12.52 7.09 0.97
N LYS A 60 -12.96 5.94 1.51
CA LYS A 60 -13.83 5.87 2.71
C LYS A 60 -13.10 6.19 4.01
N TYR A 61 -11.77 6.15 4.02
CA TYR A 61 -10.94 6.34 5.22
C TYR A 61 -10.19 7.66 5.25
N LEU A 62 -10.37 8.57 4.27
CA LEU A 62 -9.61 9.84 4.20
C LEU A 62 -9.70 10.66 5.48
N LYS A 63 -10.88 10.79 6.09
CA LYS A 63 -11.03 11.50 7.36
C LYS A 63 -10.19 10.85 8.48
N TRP A 64 -10.17 9.53 8.55
CA TRP A 64 -9.37 8.79 9.52
C TRP A 64 -7.87 8.93 9.22
N ILE A 65 -7.47 8.87 7.95
CA ILE A 65 -6.07 9.06 7.52
C ILE A 65 -5.62 10.48 7.91
N GLU A 66 -6.35 11.51 7.50
CA GLU A 66 -6.01 12.92 7.78
C GLU A 66 -5.85 13.20 9.28
N GLN A 67 -6.69 12.61 10.13
CA GLN A 67 -6.59 12.74 11.59
C GLN A 67 -5.26 12.25 12.15
N HIS A 68 -4.69 11.20 11.56
CA HIS A 68 -3.43 10.61 12.02
C HIS A 68 -2.21 11.18 11.27
N MET A 69 -2.42 11.81 10.11
CA MET A 69 -1.37 12.52 9.37
C MET A 69 -1.11 13.91 9.96
N ARG A 70 -2.15 14.64 10.37
CA ARG A 70 -2.02 15.98 10.98
C ARG A 70 -1.52 15.96 12.43
N GLY A 71 -1.49 14.79 13.06
CA GLY A 71 -1.15 14.56 14.47
C GLY A 71 0.35 14.37 14.75
N ALA A 72 1.25 15.00 14.00
CA ALA A 72 2.67 15.08 14.39
C ALA A 72 2.88 15.87 15.71
N VAL A 73 1.84 16.53 16.22
CA VAL A 73 1.81 17.13 17.56
C VAL A 73 0.52 16.69 18.28
N ALA A 74 0.70 16.08 19.46
CA ALA A 74 -0.31 15.80 20.49
C ALA A 74 -1.42 14.79 20.19
N GLN A 75 -1.11 13.48 20.26
CA GLN A 75 -1.96 12.52 20.99
C GLN A 75 -1.11 11.44 21.69
N LYS A 76 -0.62 11.75 22.90
CA LYS A 76 -0.01 10.77 23.81
C LYS A 76 -1.00 9.72 24.36
N ASN A 77 -2.30 9.81 24.03
CA ASN A 77 -3.35 9.03 24.69
C ASN A 77 -4.17 8.11 23.76
N ALA A 78 -3.83 7.98 22.47
CA ALA A 78 -4.55 7.10 21.54
C ALA A 78 -3.67 6.07 20.81
N ALA A 79 -2.36 6.09 21.02
CA ALA A 79 -1.51 4.97 20.65
C ALA A 79 -1.80 3.84 21.65
N GLU A 80 -2.63 2.88 21.28
CA GLU A 80 -2.53 1.56 21.90
C GLU A 80 -1.09 1.10 21.69
N ASN A 81 -0.33 1.05 22.80
CA ASN A 81 1.04 0.53 22.82
C ASN A 81 1.02 -0.91 22.31
N TYR A 82 1.30 -1.10 21.03
CA TYR A 82 1.69 -2.40 20.51
C TYR A 82 3.11 -2.70 20.98
N ASN A 83 3.23 -3.15 22.23
CA ASN A 83 4.44 -3.78 22.78
C ASN A 83 4.78 -5.13 22.11
N ASN A 84 4.25 -5.39 20.91
CA ASN A 84 4.43 -6.63 20.13
C ASN A 84 4.94 -6.36 18.70
N LEU A 85 5.38 -5.13 18.37
CA LEU A 85 6.17 -4.98 17.16
C LEU A 85 7.49 -5.73 17.40
N LYS A 86 7.74 -6.80 16.64
CA LYS A 86 8.99 -7.54 16.77
C LYS A 86 10.15 -6.56 16.59
N ILE A 87 11.03 -6.50 17.59
CA ILE A 87 12.31 -5.79 17.51
C ILE A 87 12.99 -6.22 16.19
N GLY A 88 13.34 -5.26 15.34
CA GLY A 88 13.90 -5.50 14.00
C GLY A 88 12.90 -5.45 12.82
N THR A 89 11.63 -5.10 13.03
CA THR A 89 10.69 -4.88 11.91
C THR A 89 11.00 -3.55 11.22
N SER A 90 11.32 -3.60 9.93
CA SER A 90 11.63 -2.44 9.08
C SER A 90 10.80 -2.42 7.81
N ILE A 91 10.76 -1.27 7.16
CA ILE A 91 10.17 -1.07 5.83
C ILE A 91 11.29 -0.84 4.82
N ARG A 92 11.23 -1.54 3.69
CA ARG A 92 12.15 -1.37 2.57
C ARG A 92 11.48 -0.55 1.46
N LEU A 93 12.15 0.50 1.02
CA LEU A 93 11.67 1.45 0.01
C LEU A 93 12.59 1.52 -1.20
N GLY A 94 12.00 1.73 -2.37
CA GLY A 94 12.74 1.92 -3.63
C GLY A 94 13.27 0.61 -4.23
N ASP A 95 12.72 -0.50 -3.79
CA ASP A 95 13.17 -1.84 -4.16
C ASP A 95 12.33 -2.40 -5.32
N TYR A 96 12.98 -3.20 -6.15
CA TYR A 96 12.37 -4.00 -7.21
C TYR A 96 12.70 -5.49 -7.03
N ASP A 97 13.95 -5.82 -6.69
CA ASP A 97 14.39 -7.18 -6.37
C ASP A 97 14.88 -7.29 -4.92
N LEU A 98 14.11 -8.04 -4.12
CA LEU A 98 14.40 -8.24 -2.70
C LEU A 98 15.80 -8.85 -2.44
N GLY A 99 16.36 -9.56 -3.41
CA GLY A 99 17.67 -10.21 -3.31
C GLY A 99 18.87 -9.25 -3.36
N ASN A 100 18.68 -8.00 -3.77
CA ASN A 100 19.78 -7.06 -3.98
C ASN A 100 19.43 -5.65 -3.50
N THR A 101 20.38 -4.90 -2.96
CA THR A 101 20.13 -3.53 -2.46
C THR A 101 20.13 -2.47 -3.54
N THR A 102 20.60 -2.79 -4.75
CA THR A 102 20.68 -1.87 -5.90
C THR A 102 20.24 -2.59 -7.15
N ASP A 103 19.10 -2.19 -7.70
CA ASP A 103 18.52 -2.79 -8.89
C ASP A 103 19.03 -2.13 -10.17
N CYS A 104 19.48 -2.95 -11.12
CA CYS A 104 19.98 -2.48 -12.41
C CYS A 104 19.28 -3.21 -13.55
N ALA A 105 19.09 -2.51 -14.67
CA ALA A 105 18.59 -3.06 -15.93
C ALA A 105 19.43 -2.55 -17.10
N GLU A 106 19.48 -3.32 -18.18
CA GLU A 106 20.03 -2.88 -19.46
C GLU A 106 18.98 -2.05 -20.19
N VAL A 107 19.30 -0.79 -20.48
CA VAL A 107 18.47 0.14 -21.25
C VAL A 107 19.33 0.67 -22.39
N ASP A 108 18.95 0.38 -23.63
CA ASP A 108 19.69 0.76 -24.84
C ASP A 108 21.18 0.33 -24.84
N GLY A 109 21.47 -0.84 -24.25
CA GLY A 109 22.82 -1.39 -24.15
C GLY A 109 23.69 -0.74 -23.07
N GLN A 110 23.09 0.12 -22.22
CA GLN A 110 23.74 0.67 -21.05
C GLN A 110 23.10 0.12 -19.77
N ARG A 111 23.95 -0.33 -18.84
CA ARG A 111 23.53 -0.69 -17.50
C ARG A 111 23.11 0.56 -16.72
N VAL A 112 21.81 0.68 -16.46
CA VAL A 112 21.21 1.76 -15.66
C VAL A 112 20.77 1.18 -14.31
N CYS A 113 21.20 1.81 -13.22
CA CYS A 113 20.87 1.38 -11.86
C CYS A 113 20.00 2.41 -11.14
N SER A 114 19.06 1.93 -10.33
CA SER A 114 18.28 2.76 -9.42
C SER A 114 19.10 3.13 -8.18
N PRO A 115 18.79 4.25 -7.51
CA PRO A 115 19.37 4.53 -6.20
C PRO A 115 19.17 3.37 -5.22
N PRO A 116 20.09 3.10 -4.29
CA PRO A 116 19.96 1.98 -3.36
C PRO A 116 18.68 2.05 -2.53
N VAL A 117 18.21 0.89 -2.09
CA VAL A 117 17.05 0.76 -1.20
C VAL A 117 17.24 1.53 0.10
N GLN A 118 16.12 1.98 0.68
CA GLN A 118 16.10 2.55 2.02
C GLN A 118 15.42 1.56 2.97
N THR A 119 16.10 1.16 4.03
CA THR A 119 15.54 0.32 5.10
C THR A 119 15.30 1.21 6.32
N LEU A 120 14.03 1.42 6.66
CA LEU A 120 13.62 2.36 7.70
C LEU A 120 12.90 1.63 8.83
N GLU A 121 13.22 1.98 10.06
CA GLU A 121 12.57 1.38 11.23
C GLU A 121 11.15 1.92 11.41
N ILE A 122 10.26 1.04 11.87
CA ILE A 122 8.89 1.39 12.20
C ILE A 122 8.86 1.96 13.63
N GLU A 123 8.32 3.17 13.78
CA GLU A 123 8.03 3.77 15.09
C GLU A 123 6.75 3.17 15.67
N SER A 124 5.67 3.15 14.87
CA SER A 124 4.37 2.63 15.32
C SER A 124 3.51 2.17 14.15
N VAL A 125 2.55 1.29 14.47
CA VAL A 125 1.50 0.84 13.54
C VAL A 125 0.14 1.22 14.13
N ILE A 126 -0.59 2.07 13.43
CA ILE A 126 -1.89 2.59 13.82
C ILE A 126 -2.95 1.83 13.05
N ARG A 127 -3.54 0.81 13.68
CA ARG A 127 -4.65 0.06 13.08
C ARG A 127 -5.95 0.81 13.25
N HIS A 128 -6.86 0.69 12.27
CA HIS A 128 -8.18 1.27 12.43
C HIS A 128 -8.90 0.64 13.63
N LYS A 129 -9.36 1.46 14.59
CA LYS A 129 -9.96 1.02 15.87
C LYS A 129 -11.12 0.02 15.73
N ASN A 130 -11.89 0.12 14.65
CA ASN A 130 -13.02 -0.76 14.35
C ASN A 130 -12.63 -1.91 13.40
N TYR A 131 -11.35 -2.27 13.29
CA TYR A 131 -10.91 -3.40 12.48
C TYR A 131 -11.54 -4.70 12.97
N SER A 132 -12.14 -5.45 12.06
CA SER A 132 -12.68 -6.78 12.35
C SER A 132 -12.15 -7.79 11.36
N ARG A 133 -11.33 -8.74 11.84
CA ARG A 133 -10.86 -9.87 11.04
C ARG A 133 -12.01 -10.79 10.61
N LYS A 134 -13.00 -11.01 11.48
CA LYS A 134 -14.15 -11.90 11.23
C LYS A 134 -15.02 -11.39 10.08
N PHE A 135 -15.22 -10.08 9.99
CA PHE A 135 -16.09 -9.46 8.99
C PHE A 135 -15.31 -8.73 7.88
N PHE A 136 -13.97 -8.82 7.91
CA PHE A 136 -13.06 -8.08 7.03
C PHE A 136 -13.31 -6.56 6.99
N LEU A 137 -13.90 -6.00 8.05
CA LEU A 137 -14.24 -4.58 8.13
C LEU A 137 -13.02 -3.76 8.53
N ASN A 138 -12.91 -2.57 7.95
CA ASN A 138 -11.87 -1.59 8.29
C ASN A 138 -10.45 -2.16 8.23
N ASN A 139 -10.20 -2.96 7.18
CA ASN A 139 -8.91 -3.57 6.90
C ASN A 139 -7.92 -2.52 6.32
N ILE A 140 -7.49 -1.60 7.20
CA ILE A 140 -6.52 -0.53 6.91
C ILE A 140 -5.71 -0.22 8.18
N ALA A 141 -4.43 0.11 7.99
CA ALA A 141 -3.54 0.60 9.03
C ALA A 141 -2.60 1.66 8.44
N LEU A 142 -2.09 2.54 9.30
CA LEU A 142 -0.99 3.45 8.97
C LEU A 142 0.27 2.96 9.67
N ILE A 143 1.41 3.07 8.98
CA ILE A 143 2.72 2.76 9.54
C ILE A 143 3.47 4.08 9.63
N ARG A 144 3.88 4.44 10.85
CA ARG A 144 4.73 5.60 11.09
C ARG A 144 6.17 5.14 11.13
N LEU A 145 6.99 5.70 10.25
CA LEU A 145 8.43 5.48 10.22
C LEU A 145 9.09 6.30 11.33
N ARG A 146 10.16 5.76 11.93
CA ARG A 146 10.97 6.48 12.92
C ARG A 146 11.67 7.68 12.30
N ASP A 147 12.24 7.47 11.12
CA ASP A 147 12.95 8.48 10.34
C ASP A 147 12.19 8.76 9.03
N ARG A 148 12.30 10.01 8.55
CA ARG A 148 11.69 10.39 7.26
C ARG A 148 12.38 9.64 6.12
N ALA A 149 11.58 9.08 5.21
CA ALA A 149 12.11 8.52 3.96
C ALA A 149 12.68 9.63 3.06
N ASP A 150 13.82 9.37 2.43
CA ASP A 150 14.42 10.22 1.43
C ASP A 150 13.64 10.11 0.11
N THR A 151 12.66 10.99 -0.06
CA THR A 151 11.82 11.06 -1.27
C THR A 151 12.46 11.87 -2.40
N SER A 152 13.70 12.36 -2.23
CA SER A 152 14.43 12.99 -3.33
C SER A 152 14.86 11.95 -4.38
N ARG A 153 15.14 10.71 -3.95
CA ARG A 153 15.50 9.59 -4.83
C ARG A 153 14.44 9.31 -5.89
N SER A 154 14.88 8.95 -7.10
CA SER A 154 14.00 8.73 -8.25
C SER A 154 13.06 7.53 -8.06
N ASN A 155 13.49 6.50 -7.33
CA ASN A 155 12.77 5.26 -7.06
C ASN A 155 11.89 5.31 -5.79
N VAL A 156 11.86 6.41 -5.05
CA VAL A 156 11.02 6.55 -3.84
C VAL A 156 10.18 7.81 -3.93
N LYS A 157 8.87 7.66 -4.16
CA LYS A 157 7.92 8.76 -4.22
C LYS A 157 6.64 8.43 -3.44
N PRO A 158 6.05 9.42 -2.76
CA PRO A 158 4.72 9.26 -2.17
C PRO A 158 3.65 9.05 -3.24
N ILE A 159 2.61 8.27 -2.92
CA ILE A 159 1.40 8.15 -3.74
C ILE A 159 0.34 9.16 -3.30
N CYS A 160 -0.46 9.69 -4.25
CA CYS A 160 -1.49 10.66 -3.92
C CYS A 160 -2.77 10.01 -3.36
N LEU A 161 -3.40 10.70 -2.41
CA LEU A 161 -4.72 10.34 -1.87
C LEU A 161 -5.85 11.02 -2.67
N PRO A 162 -7.02 10.36 -2.83
CA PRO A 162 -8.16 10.93 -3.55
C PRO A 162 -8.92 11.95 -2.68
N VAL A 163 -8.29 13.06 -2.31
CA VAL A 163 -8.81 14.02 -1.29
C VAL A 163 -10.00 14.85 -1.76
N THR A 164 -10.18 15.04 -3.07
CA THR A 164 -11.27 15.85 -3.62
C THR A 164 -12.53 15.01 -3.83
N ASN A 165 -13.71 15.66 -3.83
CA ASN A 165 -14.98 14.99 -4.14
C ASN A 165 -14.96 14.34 -5.53
N GLU A 166 -14.35 15.01 -6.50
CA GLU A 166 -14.21 14.48 -7.85
C GLU A 166 -13.40 13.17 -7.85
N LEU A 167 -12.22 13.15 -7.23
CA LEU A 167 -11.38 11.95 -7.15
C LEU A 167 -12.06 10.83 -6.35
N ARG A 168 -12.85 11.16 -5.31
CA ARG A 168 -13.62 10.18 -4.54
C ARG A 168 -14.76 9.53 -5.33
N ASN A 169 -15.44 10.31 -6.16
CA ASN A 169 -16.61 9.86 -6.90
C ASN A 169 -16.30 9.44 -8.34
N LYS A 170 -15.04 9.59 -8.77
CA LYS A 170 -14.60 9.19 -10.09
C LYS A 170 -14.89 7.70 -10.29
N MET A 171 -15.62 7.40 -11.34
CA MET A 171 -15.79 6.02 -11.79
C MET A 171 -14.42 5.44 -12.12
N LEU A 172 -14.11 4.30 -11.52
CA LEU A 172 -12.80 3.69 -11.69
C LEU A 172 -12.62 3.22 -13.13
N PRO A 173 -11.42 3.39 -13.70
CA PRO A 173 -11.16 2.96 -15.06
C PRO A 173 -11.30 1.43 -15.18
N ILE A 174 -11.72 0.97 -16.37
CA ILE A 174 -11.80 -0.46 -16.71
C ILE A 174 -10.40 -1.12 -16.61
N LYS A 175 -9.34 -0.33 -16.77
CA LYS A 175 -7.93 -0.73 -16.61
C LYS A 175 -7.33 -0.01 -15.41
N TYR A 176 -6.75 -0.76 -14.49
CA TYR A 176 -6.05 -0.23 -13.31
C TYR A 176 -4.68 -0.89 -13.17
N LYS A 177 -3.80 -0.29 -12.37
CA LYS A 177 -2.52 -0.89 -11.99
C LYS A 177 -2.61 -1.45 -10.58
N LEU A 178 -2.04 -2.63 -10.39
CA LEU A 178 -1.81 -3.24 -9.09
C LEU A 178 -0.32 -3.30 -8.81
N GLN A 179 0.05 -3.03 -7.57
CA GLN A 179 1.37 -3.36 -7.05
C GLN A 179 1.18 -4.31 -5.88
N GLY A 180 1.77 -5.50 -5.97
CA GLY A 180 1.77 -6.52 -4.92
C GLY A 180 2.94 -7.45 -5.12
N GLN A 181 3.68 -7.69 -4.03
CA GLN A 181 4.57 -8.83 -3.78
C GLN A 181 4.66 -8.98 -2.26
N THR A 182 5.05 -10.16 -1.77
CA THR A 182 5.05 -10.65 -0.36
C THR A 182 5.59 -9.71 0.73
N HIS A 183 6.24 -8.59 0.38
CA HIS A 183 6.86 -7.63 1.30
C HIS A 183 6.64 -6.14 0.97
N TYR A 184 5.82 -5.80 -0.04
CA TYR A 184 5.59 -4.39 -0.42
C TYR A 184 4.28 -3.85 0.14
N PHE A 185 4.40 -2.89 1.05
CA PHE A 185 3.27 -2.09 1.51
C PHE A 185 3.13 -0.83 0.66
N SER A 186 1.90 -0.45 0.30
CA SER A 186 1.66 0.89 -0.25
C SER A 186 1.85 1.92 0.86
N LEU A 187 3.01 2.56 0.92
CA LEU A 187 3.25 3.66 1.85
C LEU A 187 2.55 4.93 1.32
N LEU A 188 1.60 5.40 2.12
CA LEU A 188 0.95 6.69 1.92
C LEU A 188 1.87 7.77 2.49
N GLY A 189 2.54 8.52 1.63
CA GLY A 189 3.18 9.78 1.99
C GLY A 189 2.39 10.94 1.39
N LEU A 190 2.26 12.05 2.09
CA LEU A 190 1.87 13.31 1.46
C LEU A 190 3.15 14.11 1.21
N LYS A 191 3.21 14.73 0.03
CA LYS A 191 4.16 15.79 -0.27
C LYS A 191 3.69 17.02 0.53
N GLU A 192 4.49 17.48 1.49
CA GLU A 192 4.36 18.87 1.99
C GLU A 192 4.86 19.82 0.91
#